data_AF-A0A2G4T1Z3-F1
#
_entry.id   AF-A0A2G4T1Z3-F1
#
_cell.length_a   1.000
_cell.length_b   1.000
_cell.length_c   1.000
_cell.angle_alpha   90.00
_cell.angle_beta   90.00
_cell.angle_gamma   90.00
#
_symmetry.space_group_name_H-M   'P 1'
#
loop_
_entity.id
_entity.type
_entity.pdbx_description
1 polymer ?
#
loop_
_entity_poly.entity_id
_entity_poly.type
_entity_poly.pdbx_seq_one_letter_code
_entity_poly.pdbx_strand_id
1 'polypeptide(L)'
;MTGKSNWPAHIEDEGLAGAFIEAIRKRKENDKMRPPESRYHPAFYASSEKDDCHRIIVTNASLPSKYSYQHKGTDVLLLPDNVIFSNITPRRVNALLDYIFGKPCSQAFSVYPCPYSSLVLVCGHGNKDRRCGTIGPMLQKSLQQAASQDEEGNHVQIALSSHLGGHAFAGNVVIYTHHGQRAIWYGRVTPCYCKDIVDNTLEDNKVIEDLVRGIFEVRSKPSKCHKALEW
;
A
#
# COMPACT_ATOMS: atom_id res chain seq x y z
N MET A 1 -9.50 0.50 1.92
CA MET A 1 -9.70 1.69 2.78
C MET A 1 -10.93 1.45 3.64
N THR A 2 -10.83 1.48 4.97
CA THR A 2 -11.93 1.03 5.85
C THR A 2 -12.49 2.10 6.78
N GLY A 3 -11.81 3.24 6.94
CA GLY A 3 -12.19 4.30 7.89
C GLY A 3 -12.00 3.93 9.37
N LYS A 4 -11.59 2.69 9.67
CA LYS A 4 -11.41 2.19 11.05
C LYS A 4 -10.04 2.58 11.61
N SER A 5 -9.96 2.80 12.91
CA SER A 5 -8.73 3.06 13.66
C SER A 5 -8.15 1.84 14.36
N ASN A 6 -8.89 0.72 14.41
CA ASN A 6 -8.41 -0.58 14.90
C ASN A 6 -9.13 -1.71 14.15
N TRP A 7 -8.57 -2.92 14.23
CA TRP A 7 -9.01 -4.10 13.47
C TRP A 7 -8.95 -5.37 14.34
N PRO A 8 -9.69 -6.44 14.01
CA PRO A 8 -9.50 -7.73 14.65
C PRO A 8 -8.06 -8.22 14.50
N ALA A 9 -7.55 -8.95 15.51
CA ALA A 9 -6.15 -9.41 15.54
C ALA A 9 -5.76 -10.18 14.26
N HIS A 10 -6.68 -10.98 13.74
CA HIS A 10 -6.53 -11.81 12.56
C HIS A 10 -7.33 -11.26 11.37
N ILE A 11 -7.22 -9.95 11.10
CA ILE A 11 -7.91 -9.35 9.96
C ILE A 11 -7.49 -9.96 8.61
N GLU A 12 -6.32 -10.58 8.56
CA GLU A 12 -5.85 -11.39 7.44
C GLU A 12 -6.75 -12.59 7.10
N ASP A 13 -7.63 -13.01 8.01
CA ASP A 13 -8.51 -14.18 7.82
C ASP A 13 -9.97 -13.79 7.54
N GLU A 14 -10.27 -12.48 7.51
CA GLU A 14 -11.64 -11.99 7.46
C GLU A 14 -11.89 -10.90 6.40
N GLY A 15 -13.15 -10.81 5.97
CA GLY A 15 -13.63 -9.73 5.11
C GLY A 15 -12.90 -9.63 3.78
N LEU A 16 -12.66 -8.38 3.33
CA LEU A 16 -12.00 -8.13 2.06
C LEU A 16 -10.49 -8.41 2.12
N ALA A 17 -9.84 -8.12 3.24
CA ALA A 17 -8.41 -8.37 3.41
C ALA A 17 -8.09 -9.86 3.31
N GLY A 18 -8.83 -10.70 4.02
CA GLY A 18 -8.67 -12.15 3.93
C GLY A 18 -8.99 -12.72 2.56
N ALA A 19 -9.99 -12.16 1.86
CA ALA A 19 -10.26 -12.56 0.48
C ALA A 19 -9.08 -12.28 -0.47
N PHE A 20 -8.40 -11.13 -0.33
CA PHE A 20 -7.18 -10.83 -1.08
C PHE A 20 -6.03 -11.76 -0.72
N ILE A 21 -5.75 -11.93 0.57
CA ILE A 21 -4.64 -12.75 1.04
C ILE A 21 -4.80 -14.19 0.59
N GLU A 22 -5.99 -14.75 0.71
CA GLU A 22 -6.31 -16.11 0.25
C GLU A 22 -6.18 -16.24 -1.27
N ALA A 23 -6.67 -15.27 -2.04
CA ALA A 23 -6.56 -15.29 -3.50
C ALA A 23 -5.10 -15.19 -3.97
N ILE A 24 -4.28 -14.35 -3.31
CA ILE A 24 -2.85 -14.21 -3.58
C ILE A 24 -2.11 -15.51 -3.23
N ARG A 25 -2.40 -16.10 -2.06
CA ARG A 25 -1.80 -17.36 -1.60
C ARG A 25 -2.05 -18.49 -2.61
N LYS A 26 -3.30 -18.69 -3.02
CA LYS A 26 -3.69 -19.68 -4.04
C LYS A 26 -2.95 -19.48 -5.36
N ARG A 27 -2.79 -18.23 -5.81
CA ARG A 27 -2.02 -17.92 -7.03
C ARG A 27 -0.56 -18.33 -6.88
N LYS A 28 0.09 -18.00 -5.76
CA LYS A 28 1.48 -18.38 -5.49
C LYS A 28 1.68 -19.90 -5.43
N GLU A 29 0.73 -20.64 -4.86
CA GLU A 29 0.77 -22.11 -4.81
C GLU A 29 0.64 -22.72 -6.20
N ASN A 30 -0.33 -22.25 -6.99
CA ASN A 30 -0.49 -22.68 -8.38
C ASN A 30 0.72 -22.32 -9.25
N ASP A 31 1.39 -21.21 -8.94
CA ASP A 31 2.57 -20.76 -9.67
C ASP A 31 3.80 -21.66 -9.44
N LYS A 32 3.98 -22.15 -8.21
CA LYS A 32 5.02 -23.14 -7.90
C LYS A 32 4.86 -24.45 -8.68
N MET A 33 3.62 -24.78 -9.09
CA MET A 33 3.33 -25.98 -9.88
C MET A 33 3.56 -25.80 -11.39
N ARG A 34 3.76 -24.56 -11.87
CA ARG A 34 3.95 -24.27 -13.29
C ARG A 34 5.44 -24.28 -13.66
N PRO A 35 5.79 -24.68 -14.90
CA PRO A 35 7.14 -24.48 -15.42
C PRO A 35 7.56 -23.02 -15.29
N PRO A 36 8.86 -22.70 -15.04
CA PRO A 36 9.34 -21.33 -14.83
C PRO A 36 8.92 -20.32 -15.90
N GLU A 37 8.80 -20.76 -17.14
CA GLU A 37 8.40 -19.99 -18.32
C GLU A 37 6.88 -19.68 -18.36
N SER A 38 6.08 -20.49 -17.66
CA SER A 38 4.62 -20.35 -17.53
C SER A 38 4.20 -19.81 -16.17
N ARG A 39 5.19 -19.43 -15.34
CA ARG A 39 4.93 -18.77 -14.06
C ARG A 39 4.35 -17.37 -14.27
N TYR A 40 3.62 -16.90 -13.28
CA TYR A 40 2.99 -15.60 -13.23
C TYR A 40 4.05 -14.51 -13.19
N HIS A 41 4.27 -13.88 -14.34
CA HIS A 41 5.03 -12.64 -14.47
C HIS A 41 4.04 -11.52 -14.84
N PRO A 42 3.99 -10.39 -14.12
CA PRO A 42 3.24 -9.21 -14.55
C PRO A 42 3.70 -8.80 -15.93
N ALA A 43 2.77 -8.42 -16.80
CA ALA A 43 3.05 -8.02 -18.18
C ALA A 43 4.04 -6.84 -18.31
N PHE A 44 4.40 -6.17 -17.21
CA PHE A 44 5.27 -4.99 -17.17
C PHE A 44 6.68 -5.23 -16.60
N TYR A 45 7.04 -6.44 -16.18
CA TYR A 45 8.37 -6.72 -15.62
C TYR A 45 9.02 -7.94 -16.27
N ALA A 46 9.83 -7.70 -17.30
CA ALA A 46 10.78 -8.68 -17.80
C ALA A 46 12.08 -8.57 -16.98
N SER A 47 12.26 -9.44 -15.98
CA SER A 47 13.58 -9.71 -15.40
C SER A 47 13.89 -11.19 -15.46
N SER A 48 14.88 -11.51 -16.29
CA SER A 48 15.63 -12.76 -16.27
C SER A 48 16.55 -12.75 -15.07
N GLU A 49 16.06 -13.05 -13.87
CA GLU A 49 16.91 -13.48 -12.76
C GLU A 49 16.08 -14.16 -11.67
N LYS A 50 16.71 -15.08 -10.96
CA LYS A 50 16.10 -16.14 -10.16
C LYS A 50 15.20 -15.61 -9.04
N ASP A 51 13.95 -16.04 -9.06
CA ASP A 51 13.05 -16.24 -7.91
C ASP A 51 12.60 -15.00 -7.10
N ASP A 52 12.29 -13.88 -7.76
CA ASP A 52 11.55 -12.80 -7.13
C ASP A 52 10.05 -13.12 -7.04
N CYS A 53 9.67 -13.97 -6.08
CA CYS A 53 8.28 -14.05 -5.64
C CYS A 53 7.82 -12.64 -5.23
N HIS A 54 6.89 -12.09 -6.00
CA HIS A 54 6.39 -10.73 -5.79
C HIS A 54 5.83 -10.58 -4.37
N ARG A 55 6.36 -9.61 -3.62
CA ARG A 55 5.93 -9.34 -2.24
C ARG A 55 4.72 -8.42 -2.27
N ILE A 56 3.54 -9.01 -2.47
CA ILE A 56 2.27 -8.28 -2.38
C ILE A 56 1.92 -8.11 -0.89
N ILE A 57 1.65 -6.88 -0.48
CA ILE A 57 1.21 -6.55 0.87
C ILE A 57 -0.25 -6.10 0.80
N VAL A 58 -1.09 -6.69 1.65
CA VAL A 58 -2.49 -6.30 1.83
C VAL A 58 -2.63 -5.72 3.22
N THR A 59 -3.12 -4.49 3.31
CA THR A 59 -3.36 -3.81 4.58
C THR A 59 -4.64 -3.00 4.52
N ASN A 60 -5.30 -2.89 5.66
CA ASN A 60 -6.40 -1.96 5.83
C ASN A 60 -5.87 -0.63 6.33
N ALA A 61 -6.45 0.47 5.83
CA ALA A 61 -6.12 1.81 6.28
C ALA A 61 -7.36 2.49 6.88
N SER A 62 -7.14 3.44 7.78
CA SER A 62 -8.14 4.35 8.36
C SER A 62 -8.62 5.41 7.38
N LEU A 63 -8.22 5.32 6.12
CA LEU A 63 -8.78 6.11 5.03
C LEU A 63 -10.25 5.71 4.79
N PRO A 64 -11.18 6.67 4.67
CA PRO A 64 -12.55 6.38 4.28
C PRO A 64 -12.61 5.92 2.82
N SER A 65 -13.61 5.10 2.49
CA SER A 65 -13.95 4.86 1.08
C SER A 65 -14.67 6.09 0.54
N LYS A 66 -14.12 6.71 -0.50
CA LYS A 66 -14.64 7.93 -1.14
C LYS A 66 -15.49 7.63 -2.37
N TYR A 67 -15.18 6.55 -3.09
CA TYR A 67 -15.79 6.24 -4.40
C TYR A 67 -16.73 5.02 -4.36
N SER A 68 -16.65 4.19 -3.32
CA SER A 68 -17.55 3.05 -3.13
C SER A 68 -18.89 3.50 -2.56
N TYR A 69 -19.97 3.16 -3.25
CA TYR A 69 -21.35 3.46 -2.86
C TYR A 69 -22.22 2.20 -2.78
N GLN A 70 -21.75 1.07 -3.33
CA GLN A 70 -22.47 -0.20 -3.28
C GLN A 70 -22.41 -0.81 -1.87
N HIS A 71 -23.47 -1.54 -1.51
CA HIS A 71 -23.52 -2.25 -0.23
C HIS A 71 -22.35 -3.25 -0.10
N LYS A 72 -21.59 -3.12 1.00
CA LYS A 72 -20.33 -3.87 1.28
C LYS A 72 -19.21 -3.63 0.26
N GLY A 73 -19.34 -2.66 -0.63
CA GLY A 73 -18.27 -2.18 -1.50
C GLY A 73 -17.22 -1.44 -0.68
N THR A 74 -15.95 -1.60 -1.04
CA THR A 74 -14.84 -0.93 -0.38
C THR A 74 -13.84 -0.46 -1.43
N ASP A 75 -13.26 0.72 -1.20
CA ASP A 75 -12.20 1.24 -2.06
C ASP A 75 -10.88 0.52 -1.78
N VAL A 76 -10.21 0.09 -2.84
CA VAL A 76 -8.89 -0.54 -2.80
C VAL A 76 -7.90 0.40 -3.47
N LEU A 77 -6.95 0.93 -2.70
CA LEU A 77 -5.82 1.70 -3.21
C LEU A 77 -4.73 0.72 -3.65
N LEU A 78 -4.35 0.76 -4.93
CA LEU A 78 -3.24 0.01 -5.49
C LEU A 78 -2.00 0.92 -5.53
N LEU A 79 -0.91 0.44 -4.93
CA LEU A 79 0.41 1.05 -4.98
C LEU A 79 1.37 0.03 -5.62
N PRO A 80 2.36 0.49 -6.40
CA PRO A 80 2.78 1.88 -6.58
C PRO A 80 2.01 2.65 -7.66
N ASP A 81 1.08 2.03 -8.38
CA ASP A 81 0.30 2.65 -9.48
C ASP A 81 -0.56 3.85 -9.06
N ASN A 82 -0.77 4.04 -7.76
CA ASN A 82 -1.46 5.18 -7.14
C ASN A 82 -2.89 5.38 -7.67
N VAL A 83 -3.60 4.26 -7.87
CA VAL A 83 -4.98 4.23 -8.34
C VAL A 83 -5.92 3.57 -7.33
N ILE A 84 -7.16 4.02 -7.31
CA ILE A 84 -8.22 3.52 -6.43
C ILE A 84 -9.24 2.77 -7.26
N PHE A 85 -9.48 1.50 -6.91
CA PHE A 85 -10.58 0.70 -7.42
C PHE A 85 -11.78 0.81 -6.48
N SER A 86 -12.94 1.20 -6.99
CA SER A 86 -14.15 1.33 -6.19
C SER A 86 -15.06 0.09 -6.25
N ASN A 87 -15.95 0.00 -5.27
CA ASN A 87 -16.99 -1.02 -5.15
C ASN A 87 -16.43 -2.46 -5.11
N ILE A 88 -15.24 -2.64 -4.53
CA ILE A 88 -14.64 -3.96 -4.42
C ILE A 88 -15.26 -4.71 -3.25
N THR A 89 -15.74 -5.92 -3.53
CA THR A 89 -16.27 -6.85 -2.55
C THR A 89 -15.42 -8.12 -2.56
N PRO A 90 -15.48 -8.98 -1.51
CA PRO A 90 -14.74 -10.24 -1.48
C PRO A 90 -14.92 -11.11 -2.73
N ARG A 91 -16.12 -11.09 -3.34
CA ARG A 91 -16.44 -11.86 -4.56
C ARG A 91 -15.72 -11.35 -5.82
N ARG A 92 -15.33 -10.06 -5.84
CA ARG A 92 -14.68 -9.42 -7.00
C ARG A 92 -13.16 -9.51 -6.96
N VAL A 93 -12.57 -9.97 -5.85
CA VAL A 93 -11.11 -10.00 -5.64
C VAL A 93 -10.37 -10.76 -6.73
N ASN A 94 -10.83 -11.96 -7.10
CA ASN A 94 -10.13 -12.75 -8.13
C ASN A 94 -10.11 -12.04 -9.48
N ALA A 95 -11.25 -11.49 -9.89
CA ALA A 95 -11.36 -10.72 -11.13
C ALA A 95 -10.49 -9.45 -11.09
N LEU A 96 -10.44 -8.76 -9.95
CA LEU A 96 -9.60 -7.58 -9.80
C LEU A 96 -8.11 -7.94 -9.89
N LEU A 97 -7.68 -9.03 -9.26
CA LEU A 97 -6.30 -9.49 -9.39
C LEU A 97 -5.98 -9.90 -10.84
N ASP A 98 -6.91 -10.55 -11.55
CA ASP A 98 -6.72 -10.83 -12.97
C ASP A 98 -6.59 -9.54 -13.80
N TYR A 99 -7.40 -8.53 -13.52
CA TYR A 99 -7.28 -7.20 -14.15
C TYR A 99 -5.92 -6.54 -13.86
N ILE A 100 -5.49 -6.48 -12.60
CA ILE A 100 -4.22 -5.87 -12.18
C ILE A 100 -3.02 -6.57 -12.85
N PHE A 101 -3.07 -7.90 -12.97
CA PHE A 101 -2.00 -8.68 -13.60
C PHE A 101 -2.14 -8.79 -15.12
N GLY A 102 -3.03 -8.04 -15.76
CA GLY A 102 -3.16 -7.99 -17.23
C GLY A 102 -3.72 -9.26 -17.86
N LYS A 103 -4.49 -10.06 -17.11
CA LYS A 103 -5.13 -11.26 -17.63
C LYS A 103 -6.50 -10.97 -18.23
N PRO A 104 -7.01 -11.90 -19.08
CA PRO A 104 -8.39 -11.84 -19.53
C PRO A 104 -9.36 -11.76 -18.34
N CYS A 105 -10.09 -10.65 -18.27
CA CYS A 105 -11.09 -10.39 -17.24
C CYS A 105 -12.33 -9.80 -17.90
N SER A 106 -13.48 -10.45 -17.71
CA SER A 106 -14.77 -9.98 -18.23
C SER A 106 -15.47 -8.97 -17.33
N GLN A 107 -14.97 -8.77 -16.10
CA GLN A 107 -15.52 -7.77 -15.18
C GLN A 107 -14.88 -6.41 -15.42
N ALA A 108 -15.71 -5.37 -15.50
CA ALA A 108 -15.27 -3.99 -15.53
C ALA A 108 -15.01 -3.47 -14.11
N PHE A 109 -14.05 -2.54 -13.98
CA PHE A 109 -13.73 -1.87 -12.73
C PHE A 109 -13.75 -0.35 -12.93
N SER A 110 -14.29 0.37 -11.96
CA SER A 110 -14.18 1.83 -11.89
C SER A 110 -12.88 2.19 -11.18
N VAL A 111 -12.03 2.93 -11.87
CA VAL A 111 -10.68 3.30 -11.43
C VAL A 111 -10.57 4.82 -11.33
N TYR A 112 -9.99 5.31 -10.24
CA TYR A 112 -9.83 6.73 -9.96
C TYR A 112 -8.37 7.01 -9.57
N PRO A 113 -7.80 8.18 -9.89
CA PRO A 113 -6.49 8.56 -9.37
C PRO A 113 -6.55 8.75 -7.86
N CYS A 114 -5.49 8.34 -7.14
CA CYS A 114 -5.32 8.71 -5.74
C CYS A 114 -5.04 10.22 -5.64
N PRO A 115 -5.74 10.98 -4.78
CA PRO A 115 -5.59 12.44 -4.72
C PRO A 115 -4.31 12.89 -4.00
N TYR A 116 -3.54 11.97 -3.42
CA TYR A 116 -2.41 12.28 -2.57
C TYR A 116 -1.09 12.20 -3.34
N SER A 117 -0.25 13.23 -3.23
CA SER A 117 1.13 13.20 -3.72
C SER A 117 2.03 12.36 -2.82
N SER A 118 1.73 12.38 -1.52
CA SER A 118 2.40 11.58 -0.49
C SER A 118 1.38 10.95 0.45
N LEU A 119 1.58 9.68 0.81
CA LEU A 119 0.74 8.93 1.73
C LEU A 119 1.61 8.31 2.84
N VAL A 120 1.33 8.67 4.08
CA VAL A 120 1.97 8.14 5.28
C VAL A 120 1.04 7.14 5.97
N LEU A 121 1.44 5.88 6.01
CA LEU A 121 0.74 4.80 6.72
C LEU A 121 1.46 4.47 8.02
N VAL A 122 0.79 4.72 9.14
CA VAL A 122 1.31 4.43 10.48
C VAL A 122 0.64 3.16 11.00
N CYS A 123 1.40 2.15 11.41
CA CYS A 123 0.80 0.93 11.95
C CYS A 123 0.19 1.21 13.34
N GLY A 124 -1.14 1.11 13.45
CA GLY A 124 -1.93 1.30 14.68
C GLY A 124 -2.61 0.03 15.19
N HIS A 125 -2.22 -1.14 14.69
CA HIS A 125 -2.97 -2.39 14.89
C HIS A 125 -2.77 -3.00 16.30
N GLY A 126 -3.44 -2.44 17.31
CA GLY A 126 -3.26 -2.82 18.71
C GLY A 126 -3.64 -4.25 19.06
N ASN A 127 -4.64 -4.82 18.38
CA ASN A 127 -5.07 -6.20 18.61
C ASN A 127 -4.05 -7.24 18.10
N LYS A 128 -3.18 -6.87 17.15
CA LYS A 128 -2.09 -7.72 16.64
C LYS A 128 -0.75 -7.41 17.30
N ASP A 129 -0.45 -6.14 17.52
CA ASP A 129 0.76 -5.67 18.20
C ASP A 129 0.42 -4.49 19.13
N ARG A 130 0.40 -4.77 20.43
CA ARG A 130 0.07 -3.79 21.47
C ARG A 130 0.96 -2.55 21.41
N ARG A 131 2.25 -2.69 21.05
CA ARG A 131 3.17 -1.54 20.97
C ARG A 131 2.77 -0.60 19.85
N CYS A 132 2.43 -1.14 18.67
CA CYS A 132 1.85 -0.37 17.57
C CYS A 132 0.50 0.24 17.93
N GLY A 133 -0.36 -0.47 18.67
CA GLY A 133 -1.63 0.06 19.16
C GLY A 133 -1.47 1.29 20.06
N THR A 134 -0.42 1.31 20.89
CA THR A 134 -0.12 2.45 21.76
C THR A 134 0.55 3.59 21.01
N ILE A 135 1.62 3.32 20.26
CA ILE A 135 2.44 4.37 19.64
C ILE A 135 1.82 4.92 18.35
N GLY A 136 1.06 4.12 17.60
CA GLY A 136 0.53 4.48 16.29
C GLY A 136 -0.35 5.75 16.29
N PRO A 137 -1.36 5.86 17.16
CA PRO A 137 -2.17 7.07 17.27
C PRO A 137 -1.37 8.31 17.68
N MET A 138 -0.34 8.15 18.52
CA MET A 138 0.55 9.26 18.91
C MET A 138 1.36 9.75 17.71
N LEU A 139 1.95 8.83 16.94
CA LEU A 139 2.69 9.15 15.72
C LEU A 139 1.81 9.81 14.68
N GLN A 140 0.59 9.30 14.44
CA GLN A 140 -0.36 9.91 13.53
C GLN A 140 -0.62 11.38 13.91
N LYS A 141 -0.94 11.63 15.18
CA LYS A 141 -1.20 12.98 15.68
C LYS A 141 0.04 13.89 15.53
N SER A 142 1.21 13.42 15.95
CA SER A 142 2.45 14.22 15.86
C SER A 142 2.89 14.49 14.43
N LEU A 143 2.71 13.54 13.50
CA LEU A 143 2.94 13.75 12.07
C LEU A 143 1.96 14.76 11.49
N GLN A 144 0.67 14.67 11.85
CA GLN A 144 -0.35 15.63 11.41
C GLN A 144 -0.11 17.04 11.96
N GLN A 145 0.42 17.16 13.17
CA GLN A 145 0.80 18.45 13.76
C GLN A 145 2.05 19.04 13.11
N ALA A 146 3.00 18.19 12.71
CA ALA A 146 4.23 18.62 12.05
C ALA A 146 4.03 18.94 10.57
N ALA A 147 3.16 18.20 9.88
CA ALA A 147 2.80 18.47 8.50
C ALA A 147 1.89 19.71 8.45
N SER A 148 2.47 20.86 8.11
CA SER A 148 1.70 22.06 7.76
C SER A 148 0.71 21.70 6.64
N GLN A 149 -0.54 22.10 6.77
CA GLN A 149 -1.48 22.08 5.65
C GLN A 149 -1.09 23.24 4.74
N ASP A 150 -0.14 23.03 3.82
CA ASP A 150 0.17 24.03 2.81
C ASP A 150 -1.09 24.29 1.98
N GLU A 151 -1.50 25.55 1.91
CA GLU A 151 -2.61 25.99 1.06
C GLU A 151 -2.30 25.77 -0.44
N GLU A 152 -1.02 25.60 -0.80
CA GLU A 152 -0.51 25.40 -2.17
C GLU A 152 -0.50 23.94 -2.71
N GLY A 153 -1.18 22.98 -2.08
CA GLY A 153 -1.59 21.75 -2.78
C GLY A 153 -0.64 20.55 -2.72
N ASN A 154 0.27 20.49 -1.75
CA ASN A 154 0.95 19.24 -1.40
C ASN A 154 0.02 18.36 -0.53
N HIS A 155 -0.72 17.46 -1.18
CA HIS A 155 -1.74 16.63 -0.53
C HIS A 155 -1.10 15.46 0.21
N VAL A 156 -0.42 15.74 1.33
CA VAL A 156 0.07 14.71 2.25
C VAL A 156 -1.10 14.14 3.03
N GLN A 157 -1.33 12.83 2.89
CA GLN A 157 -2.32 12.12 3.70
C GLN A 157 -1.62 11.26 4.74
N ILE A 158 -2.02 11.41 6.00
CA ILE A 158 -1.54 10.56 7.10
C ILE A 158 -2.70 9.71 7.59
N ALA A 159 -2.51 8.39 7.65
CA ALA A 159 -3.53 7.45 8.08
C ALA A 159 -2.95 6.31 8.94
N LEU A 160 -3.79 5.78 9.83
CA LEU A 160 -3.47 4.52 10.50
C LEU A 160 -3.64 3.36 9.51
N SER A 161 -2.88 2.31 9.74
CA SER A 161 -2.94 1.06 9.00
C SER A 161 -2.93 -0.14 9.92
N SER A 162 -3.51 -1.23 9.42
CA SER A 162 -3.36 -2.56 10.00
C SER A 162 -1.90 -3.02 9.91
N HIS A 163 -1.57 -4.17 10.51
CA HIS A 163 -0.19 -4.60 10.65
C HIS A 163 0.53 -4.71 9.30
N LEU A 164 1.59 -3.92 9.10
CA LEU A 164 2.44 -3.92 7.90
C LEU A 164 3.60 -4.94 7.97
N GLY A 165 3.70 -5.67 9.08
CA GLY A 165 4.87 -6.49 9.41
C GLY A 165 5.86 -5.75 10.32
N GLY A 166 6.91 -6.45 10.75
CA GLY A 166 7.99 -5.83 11.53
C GLY A 166 7.61 -5.48 12.96
N HIS A 167 6.91 -6.36 13.68
CA HIS A 167 6.58 -6.16 15.10
C HIS A 167 7.82 -5.84 15.96
N ALA A 168 8.98 -6.42 15.65
CA ALA A 168 10.26 -6.11 16.31
C ALA A 168 10.68 -4.62 16.20
N PHE A 169 10.07 -3.85 15.30
CA PHE A 169 10.36 -2.45 14.98
C PHE A 169 9.15 -1.54 15.23
N ALA A 170 8.33 -1.83 16.24
CA ALA A 170 7.16 -1.02 16.60
C ALA A 170 7.44 0.49 16.56
N GLY A 171 6.45 1.26 16.12
CA GLY A 171 6.69 2.56 15.48
C GLY A 171 6.91 2.40 13.98
N ASN A 172 6.19 1.47 13.35
CA ASN A 172 6.25 1.22 11.91
C ASN A 172 5.52 2.33 11.15
N VAL A 173 6.23 3.00 10.25
CA VAL A 173 5.70 4.05 9.37
C VAL A 173 6.16 3.74 7.95
N VAL A 174 5.22 3.67 7.00
CA VAL A 174 5.53 3.54 5.58
C VAL A 174 5.11 4.82 4.88
N ILE A 175 6.07 5.46 4.21
CA ILE A 175 5.90 6.74 3.54
C ILE A 175 5.98 6.50 2.05
N TYR A 176 4.86 6.66 1.38
CA TYR A 176 4.80 6.73 -0.08
C TYR A 176 4.98 8.18 -0.51
N THR A 177 5.95 8.45 -1.37
CA THR A 177 6.17 9.76 -2.01
C THR A 177 6.13 9.62 -3.53
N HIS A 178 6.17 10.73 -4.26
CA HIS A 178 6.19 10.75 -5.72
C HIS A 178 5.01 10.00 -6.33
N HIS A 179 3.80 10.24 -5.81
CA HIS A 179 2.58 9.57 -6.25
C HIS A 179 2.71 8.03 -6.19
N GLY A 180 3.19 7.51 -5.06
CA GLY A 180 3.31 6.06 -4.83
C GLY A 180 4.55 5.40 -5.44
N GLN A 181 5.33 6.11 -6.26
CA GLN A 181 6.50 5.54 -6.95
C GLN A 181 7.67 5.23 -6.03
N ARG A 182 7.73 5.85 -4.84
CA ARG A 182 8.71 5.54 -3.81
C ARG A 182 8.01 5.18 -2.51
N ALA A 183 8.42 4.08 -1.88
CA ALA A 183 7.98 3.66 -0.57
C ALA A 183 9.18 3.53 0.39
N ILE A 184 9.18 4.33 1.46
CA ILE A 184 10.20 4.31 2.50
C ILE A 184 9.62 3.66 3.74
N TRP A 185 10.30 2.64 4.26
CA TRP A 185 9.89 1.90 5.44
C TRP A 185 10.72 2.33 6.64
N TYR A 186 10.09 3.05 7.56
CA TYR A 186 10.67 3.38 8.86
C TYR A 186 10.18 2.43 9.96
N GLY A 187 11.00 2.25 10.98
CA GLY A 187 10.63 1.56 12.22
C GLY A 187 11.27 2.20 13.43
N ARG A 188 10.83 1.80 14.63
CA ARG A 188 11.26 2.42 15.89
C ARG A 188 10.98 3.94 15.96
N VAL A 189 10.05 4.43 15.15
CA VAL A 189 9.68 5.84 15.13
C VAL A 189 8.97 6.18 16.44
N THR A 190 9.41 7.26 17.07
CA THR A 190 8.78 7.90 18.23
C THR A 190 8.34 9.32 17.85
N PRO A 191 7.43 9.95 18.63
CA PRO A 191 6.92 11.29 18.31
C PRO A 191 7.98 12.36 18.08
N CYS A 192 9.16 12.24 18.68
CA CYS A 192 10.25 13.21 18.50
C CYS A 192 10.81 13.23 17.07
N TYR A 193 10.71 12.13 16.32
CA TYR A 193 11.14 12.08 14.92
C TYR A 193 10.10 12.64 13.94
N CYS A 194 8.86 12.92 14.38
CA CYS A 194 7.79 13.30 13.45
C CYS A 194 8.10 14.60 12.69
N LYS A 195 8.73 15.59 13.36
CA LYS A 195 9.15 16.82 12.68
C LYS A 195 10.25 16.54 11.67
N ASP A 196 11.29 15.80 12.07
CA ASP A 196 12.39 15.45 11.16
C ASP A 196 11.90 14.65 9.96
N ILE A 197 10.91 13.76 10.13
CA ILE A 197 10.31 13.01 9.02
C ILE A 197 9.62 13.95 8.05
N VAL A 198 8.89 14.96 8.53
CA VAL A 198 8.22 15.95 7.66
C VAL A 198 9.27 16.77 6.91
N ASP A 199 10.15 17.46 7.64
CA ASP A 199 11.17 18.34 7.07
C ASP A 199 12.08 17.58 6.09
N ASN A 200 12.61 16.41 6.50
CA ASN A 200 13.60 15.70 5.69
C ASN A 200 12.95 14.83 4.61
N THR A 201 11.92 14.05 4.96
CA THR A 201 11.40 13.02 4.04
C THR A 201 10.32 13.57 3.11
N LEU A 202 9.40 14.37 3.63
CA LEU A 202 8.27 14.87 2.85
C LEU A 202 8.62 16.16 2.09
N GLU A 203 9.39 17.06 2.70
CA GLU A 203 9.76 18.35 2.10
C GLU A 203 11.09 18.26 1.33
N ASP A 204 12.17 17.83 1.99
CA ASP A 204 13.52 17.80 1.38
C ASP A 204 13.81 16.55 0.53
N ASN A 205 12.88 15.61 0.44
CA ASN A 205 13.02 14.37 -0.35
C ASN A 205 14.18 13.45 0.10
N LYS A 206 14.69 13.60 1.33
CA LYS A 206 15.77 12.83 1.97
C LYS A 206 15.24 11.62 2.74
N VAL A 207 16.15 10.73 3.14
CA VAL A 207 15.82 9.57 3.98
C VAL A 207 16.61 9.65 5.28
N ILE A 208 15.95 9.39 6.40
CA ILE A 208 16.58 9.33 7.73
C ILE A 208 17.14 7.93 7.92
N GLU A 209 18.46 7.82 7.85
CA GLU A 209 19.19 6.53 7.86
C GLU A 209 18.92 5.70 9.13
N ASP A 210 18.90 6.34 10.30
CA ASP A 210 18.71 5.63 11.58
C ASP A 210 17.34 4.92 11.70
N LEU A 211 16.33 5.39 10.95
CA LEU A 211 14.97 4.85 10.98
C LEU A 211 14.71 3.85 9.86
N VAL A 212 15.51 3.86 8.80
CA VAL A 212 15.21 3.14 7.55
C VAL A 212 15.39 1.64 7.69
N ARG A 213 14.42 0.90 7.16
CA ARG A 213 14.40 -0.56 7.10
C ARG A 213 14.32 -1.09 5.68
N GLY A 214 13.97 -0.24 4.73
CA GLY A 214 13.89 -0.56 3.32
C GLY A 214 13.37 0.62 2.51
N ILE A 215 13.82 0.71 1.27
CA ILE A 215 13.34 1.68 0.28
C ILE A 215 12.99 0.90 -0.97
N PHE A 216 11.81 1.17 -1.52
CA PHE A 216 11.35 0.60 -2.78
C PHE A 216 11.04 1.74 -3.73
N GLU A 217 11.64 1.73 -4.91
CA GLU A 217 11.39 2.73 -5.94
C GLU A 217 11.03 2.02 -7.24
N VAL A 218 9.96 2.50 -7.88
CA VAL A 218 9.62 2.07 -9.24
C VAL A 218 10.67 2.60 -10.18
N ARG A 219 11.68 1.78 -10.47
CA ARG A 219 12.62 2.05 -11.56
C ARG A 219 11.94 1.71 -12.87
N SER A 220 11.60 2.72 -13.67
CA SER A 220 11.45 2.50 -15.10
C SER A 220 12.82 2.06 -15.63
N LYS A 221 12.90 0.89 -16.29
CA LYS A 221 14.06 0.63 -17.16
C LYS A 221 14.04 1.75 -18.21
N PRO A 222 15.11 2.55 -18.38
CA PRO A 222 15.16 3.55 -19.42
C PRO A 222 15.36 2.84 -20.77
N SER A 223 14.30 2.26 -21.34
CA SER A 223 14.25 1.82 -22.72
C SER A 223 12.88 1.22 -23.05
N LYS A 224 12.22 1.84 -24.04
CA LYS A 224 10.93 1.51 -24.67
C LYS A 224 9.71 2.10 -23.97
N CYS A 225 9.50 3.40 -24.16
CA CYS A 225 8.15 3.94 -24.33
C CYS A 225 7.44 3.07 -25.38
N HIS A 226 6.53 2.19 -24.95
CA HIS A 226 5.53 1.69 -25.87
C HIS A 226 4.65 2.88 -26.24
N LYS A 227 4.46 3.09 -27.55
CA LYS A 227 3.57 4.13 -28.06
C LYS A 227 2.21 3.99 -27.37
N ALA A 228 1.62 5.14 -27.05
CA ALA A 228 0.27 5.22 -26.50
C ALA A 228 -0.66 4.35 -27.34
N LEU A 229 -1.43 3.49 -26.68
CA LEU A 229 -2.55 2.81 -27.31
C LEU A 229 -3.57 3.89 -27.63
N GLU A 230 -3.61 4.29 -28.89
CA GLU A 230 -4.71 5.06 -29.46
C GLU A 230 -5.94 4.14 -29.47
N TRP A 231 -7.01 4.59 -28.83
CA TRP A 231 -8.35 4.01 -28.93
C TRP A 231 -9.09 4.67 -30.09
#